data_AF-A0A542IQM7-F1
#
_entry.id   AF-A0A542IQM7-F1
#
_cell.length_a   1.000
_cell.length_b   1.000
_cell.length_c   1.000
_cell.angle_alpha   90.00
_cell.angle_beta   90.00
_cell.angle_gamma   90.00
#
_symmetry.space_group_name_H-M   'P 1'
#
loop_
_entity.id
_entity.type
_entity.pdbx_description
1 polymer ?
#
loop_
_entity_poly.entity_id
_entity_poly.type
_entity_poly.pdbx_seq_one_letter_code
_entity_poly.pdbx_strand_id
1 'polypeptide(L)'
;MPITFIPFTMRATVREDHKPSFRTDIERLTSGHRGWAPLDVVKSNDTHALLRGAVPKSVHTASDATLAQYLKDRLVTDKDIHLDLTVSIQR
;
A
#
# COMPACT_ATOMS: atom_id res chain seq x y z
N MET A 1 -3.21 -24.13 -11.43
CA MET A 1 -2.44 -24.07 -10.17
C MET A 1 -3.11 -23.10 -9.23
N PRO A 2 -3.19 -23.38 -7.91
CA PRO A 2 -3.72 -22.41 -6.96
C PRO A 2 -2.79 -21.19 -6.91
N ILE A 3 -3.37 -19.99 -7.04
CA ILE A 3 -2.63 -18.75 -6.86
C ILE A 3 -2.38 -18.58 -5.36
N THR A 4 -1.12 -18.69 -4.94
CA THR A 4 -0.74 -18.39 -3.54
C THR A 4 -0.76 -16.88 -3.37
N PHE A 5 -1.47 -16.37 -2.37
CA PHE A 5 -1.42 -14.97 -1.99
C PHE A 5 -0.43 -14.76 -0.84
N ILE A 6 0.37 -13.70 -0.93
CA ILE A 6 1.33 -13.30 0.09
C ILE A 6 0.77 -12.12 0.87
N PRO A 7 0.53 -12.26 2.19
CA PRO A 7 0.10 -11.14 3.01
C PRO A 7 1.25 -10.15 3.21
N PHE A 8 0.93 -8.87 3.22
CA PHE A 8 1.88 -7.81 3.51
C PHE A 8 1.23 -6.72 4.37
N THR A 9 2.10 -5.98 5.04
CA THR A 9 1.76 -4.72 5.70
C THR A 9 2.39 -3.56 4.96
N MET A 10 1.67 -2.46 4.89
CA MET A 10 2.15 -1.22 4.31
C MET A 10 1.88 -0.09 5.28
N ARG A 11 2.93 0.68 5.60
CA ARG A 11 2.82 1.92 6.36
C ARG A 11 2.80 3.08 5.37
N ALA A 12 1.68 3.78 5.33
CA ALA A 12 1.58 5.07 4.70
C ALA A 12 1.86 6.17 5.72
N THR A 13 2.69 7.12 5.34
CA THR A 13 3.09 8.28 6.13
C THR A 13 2.77 9.53 5.33
N VAL A 14 2.21 10.52 6.00
CA VAL A 14 1.90 11.80 5.39
C VAL A 14 3.16 12.55 5.04
N ARG A 15 3.20 13.18 3.86
CA ARG A 15 4.21 14.20 3.55
C ARG A 15 3.85 15.49 4.24
N GLU A 16 4.84 16.21 4.79
CA GLU A 16 4.59 17.42 5.59
C GLU A 16 3.71 18.44 4.87
N ASP A 17 3.85 18.53 3.55
CA ASP A 17 3.13 19.50 2.71
C ASP A 17 1.68 19.10 2.38
N HIS A 18 1.26 17.86 2.70
CA HIS A 18 0.00 17.26 2.25
C HIS A 18 -0.85 16.68 3.39
N LYS A 19 -0.71 17.19 4.62
CA LYS A 19 -1.52 16.77 5.78
C LYS A 19 -3.04 16.81 5.56
N PRO A 20 -3.61 17.85 4.94
CA PRO A 20 -5.06 17.91 4.72
C PRO A 20 -5.61 16.82 3.80
N SER A 21 -4.79 16.30 2.85
CA SER A 21 -5.22 15.26 1.91
C SER A 21 -5.02 13.85 2.45
N PHE A 22 -4.28 13.67 3.56
CA PHE A 22 -3.90 12.35 4.07
C PHE A 22 -5.07 11.38 4.20
N ARG A 23 -6.17 11.83 4.83
CA ARG A 23 -7.35 10.99 5.04
C ARG A 23 -7.99 10.58 3.71
N THR A 24 -8.13 11.53 2.79
CA THR A 24 -8.65 11.30 1.44
C THR A 24 -7.74 10.37 0.64
N ASP A 25 -6.42 10.49 0.79
CA ASP A 25 -5.45 9.63 0.11
C ASP A 25 -5.54 8.19 0.64
N ILE A 26 -5.73 7.99 1.95
CA ILE A 26 -5.97 6.66 2.55
C ILE A 26 -7.31 6.06 2.10
N GLU A 27 -8.37 6.87 2.05
CA GLU A 27 -9.68 6.44 1.56
C GLU A 27 -9.58 6.02 0.08
N ARG A 28 -8.92 6.82 -0.77
CA ARG A 28 -8.65 6.48 -2.18
C ARG A 28 -7.75 5.25 -2.33
N LEU A 29 -6.86 5.02 -1.38
CA LEU A 29 -5.99 3.86 -1.38
C LEU A 29 -6.76 2.57 -1.01
N THR A 30 -7.85 2.68 -0.24
CA THR A 30 -8.66 1.55 0.25
C THR A 30 -10.02 1.36 -0.44
N SER A 31 -10.51 2.35 -1.20
CA SER A 31 -11.84 2.34 -1.86
C SER A 31 -12.00 1.42 -3.08
N GLY A 32 -11.33 0.26 -3.09
CA GLY A 32 -11.79 -0.93 -3.80
C GLY A 32 -11.64 -1.00 -5.32
N HIS A 33 -11.12 0.01 -6.02
CA HIS A 33 -10.96 -0.03 -7.49
C HIS A 33 -9.53 -0.28 -7.97
N ARG A 34 -8.60 -0.53 -7.05
CA ARG A 34 -7.22 -0.85 -7.38
C ARG A 34 -7.13 -2.34 -7.71
N GLY A 35 -7.32 -2.68 -8.99
CA GLY A 35 -7.30 -4.05 -9.50
C GLY A 35 -5.98 -4.83 -9.32
N TRP A 36 -5.08 -4.37 -8.45
CA TRP A 36 -3.79 -4.99 -8.16
C TRP A 36 -3.68 -5.59 -6.74
N ALA A 37 -4.46 -5.13 -5.74
CA ALA A 37 -4.59 -5.79 -4.43
C ALA A 37 -5.73 -5.20 -3.58
N PRO A 38 -6.48 -6.02 -2.80
CA PRO A 38 -7.28 -5.51 -1.70
C PRO A 38 -6.37 -4.92 -0.61
N LEU A 39 -6.75 -3.76 -0.09
CA LEU A 39 -6.06 -3.05 0.98
C LEU A 39 -7.06 -2.68 2.07
N ASP A 40 -6.82 -3.18 3.28
CA ASP A 40 -7.60 -2.90 4.47
C ASP A 40 -6.82 -2.00 5.42
N VAL A 41 -7.45 -0.96 5.96
CA VAL A 41 -6.84 -0.13 7.00
C VAL A 41 -6.88 -0.88 8.33
N VAL A 42 -5.72 -1.22 8.86
CA VAL A 42 -5.58 -1.84 10.20
C VAL A 42 -5.61 -0.78 11.28
N LYS A 43 -4.91 0.32 11.06
CA LYS A 43 -4.81 1.44 12.00
C LYS A 43 -4.54 2.72 11.23
N SER A 44 -5.19 3.82 11.58
CA SER A 44 -4.88 5.14 11.04
C SER A 44 -4.88 6.19 12.14
N ASN A 45 -4.01 7.17 12.01
CA ASN A 45 -4.06 8.44 12.74
C ASN A 45 -3.91 9.59 11.73
N ASP A 46 -3.70 10.81 12.21
CA ASP A 46 -3.66 12.00 11.35
C ASP A 46 -2.39 12.11 10.47
N THR A 47 -1.39 11.26 10.70
CA THR A 47 -0.07 11.34 10.02
C THR A 47 0.41 10.01 9.45
N HIS A 48 -0.19 8.89 9.88
CA HIS A 48 0.25 7.55 9.54
C HIS A 48 -0.94 6.60 9.47
N ALA A 49 -0.89 5.68 8.51
CA ALA A 49 -1.81 4.57 8.40
C ALA A 49 -1.04 3.28 8.19
N LEU A 50 -1.43 2.24 8.93
CA LEU A 50 -1.02 0.88 8.71
C LEU A 50 -2.12 0.17 7.93
N LEU A 51 -1.75 -0.37 6.78
CA LEU A 51 -2.60 -1.11 5.89
C LEU A 51 -2.14 -2.55 5.81
N ARG A 52 -3.08 -3.45 5.57
CA ARG A 52 -2.83 -4.86 5.28
C ARG A 52 -3.38 -5.17 3.91
N GLY A 53 -2.62 -5.90 3.12
CA GLY A 53 -3.07 -6.39 1.82
C GLY A 53 -2.58 -7.78 1.53
N ALA A 54 -3.05 -8.32 0.42
CA ALA A 54 -2.60 -9.58 -0.12
C ALA A 54 -2.39 -9.46 -1.63
N VAL A 55 -1.23 -9.89 -2.12
CA VAL A 55 -0.91 -9.93 -3.56
C VAL A 55 -0.62 -11.36 -4.02
N PRO A 56 -0.91 -11.71 -5.28
CA PRO A 56 -0.47 -12.98 -5.85
C PRO A 56 1.05 -13.15 -5.75
N LYS A 57 1.51 -14.33 -5.37
CA LYS A 57 2.93 -14.70 -5.36
C LYS A 57 3.49 -14.52 -6.77
N SER A 58 4.50 -13.67 -6.88
CA SER A 58 5.15 -13.30 -8.13
C SER A 58 6.65 -13.06 -7.89
N VAL A 59 7.40 -12.84 -8.97
CA VAL A 59 8.80 -12.38 -8.88
C VAL A 59 8.94 -11.10 -8.05
N HIS A 60 7.89 -10.28 -8.01
CA HIS A 60 7.82 -9.06 -7.22
C HIS A 60 7.55 -9.28 -5.73
N THR A 61 7.15 -10.50 -5.31
CA THR A 61 6.91 -10.83 -3.90
C THR A 61 8.06 -11.64 -3.30
N ALA A 62 9.23 -11.64 -3.94
CA ALA A 62 10.39 -12.42 -3.51
C ALA A 62 11.07 -11.84 -2.26
N SER A 63 11.00 -10.51 -2.08
CA SER A 63 11.56 -9.79 -0.95
C SER A 63 10.73 -8.56 -0.60
N ASP A 64 10.89 -8.06 0.63
CA ASP A 64 10.23 -6.82 1.06
C ASP A 64 10.55 -5.66 0.13
N ALA A 65 11.81 -5.54 -0.29
CA ALA A 65 12.27 -4.48 -1.18
C ALA A 65 11.63 -4.58 -2.58
N THR A 66 11.54 -5.78 -3.15
CA THR A 66 10.92 -5.97 -4.47
C THR A 66 9.41 -5.74 -4.44
N LEU A 67 8.76 -6.13 -3.34
CA LEU A 67 7.33 -5.85 -3.15
C LEU A 67 7.10 -4.37 -2.91
N ALA A 68 7.92 -3.73 -2.08
CA ALA A 68 7.86 -2.29 -1.83
C ALA A 68 7.98 -1.50 -3.13
N GLN A 69 8.95 -1.85 -3.98
CA GLN A 69 9.13 -1.19 -5.27
C GLN A 69 7.94 -1.43 -6.19
N TYR A 70 7.47 -2.67 -6.32
CA TYR A 70 6.30 -3.00 -7.15
C TYR A 70 5.05 -2.23 -6.73
N LEU A 71 4.79 -2.16 -5.42
CA LEU A 71 3.66 -1.42 -4.86
C LEU A 71 3.81 0.08 -5.06
N LYS A 72 5.03 0.60 -4.85
CA LYS A 72 5.35 2.02 -5.07
C LYS A 72 5.16 2.40 -6.53
N ASP A 73 5.62 1.60 -7.49
CA ASP A 73 5.46 1.88 -8.92
C ASP A 73 3.98 1.90 -9.34
N ARG A 74 3.18 0.97 -8.81
CA ARG A 74 1.72 0.95 -9.02
C ARG A 74 1.02 2.18 -8.42
N LEU A 75 1.52 2.68 -7.30
CA LEU A 75 0.97 3.84 -6.60
C LEU A 75 1.44 5.17 -7.19
N VAL A 76 2.68 5.26 -7.69
CA VAL A 76 3.21 6.44 -8.41
C VAL A 76 2.48 6.68 -9.72
N THR A 77 1.96 5.62 -10.35
CA THR A 77 1.09 5.75 -11.53
C THR A 77 -0.21 6.50 -11.20
N ASP A 78 -0.60 6.52 -9.92
CA ASP A 78 -1.74 7.26 -9.40
C ASP A 78 -1.28 8.65 -8.96
N LYS A 79 -1.38 9.62 -9.88
CA LYS A 79 -0.83 10.97 -9.75
C LYS A 79 -1.38 11.79 -8.58
N ASP A 80 -2.38 11.26 -7.88
CA ASP A 80 -3.11 11.96 -6.81
C ASP A 80 -2.74 11.50 -5.39
N ILE A 81 -1.80 10.56 -5.22
CA ILE A 81 -1.42 10.05 -3.89
C ILE A 81 -0.14 10.73 -3.38
N HIS A 82 -0.27 11.51 -2.31
CA HIS A 82 0.83 12.31 -1.74
C HIS A 82 1.39 11.70 -0.44
N LEU A 83 1.65 10.40 -0.48
CA LEU A 83 2.06 9.61 0.70
C LEU A 83 3.46 9.03 0.53
N ASP A 84 4.23 8.99 1.62
CA ASP A 84 5.42 8.14 1.71
C ASP A 84 5.04 6.75 2.20
N LEU A 85 5.52 5.73 1.48
CA LEU A 85 5.09 4.36 1.67
C LEU A 85 6.27 3.48 2.04
N THR A 86 6.12 2.73 3.12
CA THR A 86 7.02 1.65 3.51
C THR A 86 6.26 0.34 3.52
N VAL A 87 6.79 -0.70 2.89
CA VAL A 87 6.13 -2.01 2.80
C VAL A 87 6.99 -3.06 3.49
N SER A 88 6.34 -4.01 4.14
CA SER A 88 6.98 -5.17 4.75
C SER A 88 6.08 -6.39 4.56
N ILE A 89 6.63 -7.49 4.05
CA ILE A 89 5.91 -8.76 3.91
C ILE A 89 5.68 -9.35 5.30
N GLN A 90 4.46 -9.79 5.57
CA GLN A 90 4.19 -10.58 6.77
C GLN A 90 4.63 -12.01 6.48
N ARG A 91 5.81 -12.39 6.99
CA ARG A 91 6.32 -13.78 6.92
C ARG A 91 5.82 -14.61 8.09
#